data_AF-A0A2N2EQQ5-F1
#
_entry.id   AF-A0A2N2EQQ5-F1
#
_cell.length_a   1.000
_cell.length_b   1.000
_cell.length_c   1.000
_cell.angle_alpha   90.00
_cell.angle_beta   90.00
_cell.angle_gamma   90.00
#
_symmetry.space_group_name_H-M   'P 1'
#
loop_
_entity.id
_entity.type
_entity.pdbx_description
1 polymer ?
#
loop_
_entity_poly.entity_id
_entity_poly.type
_entity_poly.pdbx_seq_one_letter_code
_entity_poly.pdbx_strand_id
1 'polypeptide(L)'
;MIKGTSRPEEYLLLCAHYDHLPQADGDTFPGADDNASGAALLLELARHYAAHPPARSVVFAAFDGEEAGRQGSKAFVAALPAGVKEKINAALNFDTVGRLGAGRILALGSGSSDKWVHILRGAGFVTGHDYAPAADLDSSDQASFIEAGVPALQFFSGPHEDYHKSSDTSDKIDARGLVKTAEFAREVADYLAGDAEFITRPAGTAPAGAGAAPAAAAPRRASTGLVPDFAFPGEGVRAQDITPGSPLDKAGLKPGDVIIQLEGKPVKDLRSYSEELKKFSPGQRISVTYLSGGAEAAAVIELAGR
;
A
#
# COMPACT_ATOMS: atom_id res chain seq x y z
N MET A 1 -7.22 -21.34 -4.92
CA MET A 1 -8.28 -21.20 -3.89
C MET A 1 -8.28 -22.46 -3.03
N ILE A 2 -8.44 -22.30 -1.72
CA ILE A 2 -8.72 -23.38 -0.78
C ILE A 2 -10.19 -23.28 -0.37
N LYS A 3 -10.92 -24.39 -0.43
CA LYS A 3 -12.36 -24.41 -0.10
C LYS A 3 -12.55 -24.39 1.42
N GLY A 4 -13.46 -23.54 1.88
CA GLY A 4 -13.84 -23.46 3.30
C GLY A 4 -14.60 -24.69 3.78
N THR A 5 -14.55 -24.94 5.10
CA THR A 5 -15.14 -26.12 5.74
C THR A 5 -16.63 -25.99 6.01
N SER A 6 -17.07 -24.87 6.59
CA SER A 6 -18.46 -24.62 7.01
C SER A 6 -19.16 -23.53 6.20
N ARG A 7 -18.41 -22.59 5.60
CA ARG A 7 -18.90 -21.45 4.83
C ARG A 7 -18.21 -21.33 3.45
N PRO A 8 -18.25 -22.38 2.60
CA PRO A 8 -17.46 -22.44 1.36
C PRO A 8 -17.83 -21.39 0.31
N GLU A 9 -19.01 -20.78 0.42
CA GLU A 9 -19.52 -19.75 -0.50
C GLU A 9 -19.26 -18.32 -0.02
N GLU A 10 -18.55 -18.17 1.10
CA GLU A 10 -18.03 -16.89 1.60
C GLU A 10 -16.51 -16.89 1.42
N TYR A 11 -15.92 -15.74 1.10
CA TYR A 11 -14.52 -15.67 0.67
C TYR A 11 -13.70 -14.68 1.50
N LEU A 12 -12.47 -15.06 1.83
CA LEU A 12 -11.37 -14.13 2.10
C LEU A 12 -10.47 -14.10 0.86
N LEU A 13 -10.09 -12.92 0.39
CA LEU A 13 -9.11 -12.77 -0.68
C LEU A 13 -7.76 -12.36 -0.11
N LEU A 14 -6.71 -13.07 -0.50
CA LEU A 14 -5.32 -12.77 -0.21
C LEU A 14 -4.62 -12.49 -1.54
N CYS A 15 -3.88 -11.39 -1.64
CA CYS A 15 -3.20 -11.02 -2.87
C CYS A 15 -1.84 -10.40 -2.67
N ALA A 16 -1.06 -10.42 -3.74
CA ALA A 16 0.19 -9.70 -3.93
C ALA A 16 0.37 -9.51 -5.45
N HIS A 17 1.11 -8.49 -5.86
CA HIS A 17 1.54 -8.40 -7.25
C HIS A 17 2.87 -9.15 -7.46
N TYR A 18 3.13 -9.58 -8.69
CA TYR A 18 4.38 -10.26 -9.04
C TYR A 18 5.16 -9.54 -10.15
N ASP A 19 4.58 -8.49 -10.74
CA ASP A 19 5.29 -7.64 -11.69
C ASP A 19 6.26 -6.72 -10.97
N HIS A 20 7.11 -6.06 -11.76
CA HIS A 20 7.96 -4.99 -11.27
C HIS A 20 8.30 -4.03 -12.41
N LEU A 21 8.99 -2.94 -12.09
CA LEU A 21 9.39 -1.92 -13.05
C LEU A 21 10.24 -2.50 -14.20
N PRO A 22 10.03 -2.01 -15.45
CA PRO A 22 10.81 -2.46 -16.59
C PRO A 22 12.28 -2.04 -16.45
N GLN A 23 13.16 -2.74 -17.15
CA GLN A 23 14.56 -2.36 -17.27
C GLN A 23 14.68 -0.90 -17.78
N ALA A 24 15.50 -0.09 -17.14
CA ALA A 24 15.79 1.29 -17.54
C ALA A 24 17.30 1.51 -17.57
N ASP A 25 17.80 2.20 -18.61
CA ASP A 25 19.22 2.56 -18.77
C ASP A 25 20.25 1.42 -18.61
N GLY A 26 19.83 0.17 -18.88
CA GLY A 26 20.67 -1.03 -18.75
C GLY A 26 20.58 -1.71 -17.38
N ASP A 27 19.93 -1.10 -16.39
CA ASP A 27 19.76 -1.63 -15.05
C ASP A 27 18.49 -2.47 -14.92
N THR A 28 18.64 -3.68 -14.38
CA THR A 28 17.52 -4.55 -14.00
C THR A 28 17.01 -4.15 -12.62
N PHE A 29 15.70 -4.05 -12.47
CA PHE A 29 15.01 -3.89 -11.18
C PHE A 29 14.63 -5.28 -10.69
N PRO A 30 15.28 -5.85 -9.66
CA PRO A 30 15.04 -7.23 -9.28
C PRO A 30 13.74 -7.44 -8.51
N GLY A 31 13.23 -6.40 -7.83
CA GLY A 31 11.95 -6.43 -7.12
C GLY A 31 11.91 -7.43 -5.96
N ALA A 32 13.02 -7.57 -5.23
CA ALA A 32 13.11 -8.53 -4.16
C ALA A 32 12.14 -8.23 -3.02
N ASP A 33 12.08 -6.97 -2.58
CA ASP A 33 11.08 -6.54 -1.60
C ASP A 33 9.78 -6.14 -2.30
N ASP A 34 9.87 -5.39 -3.41
CA ASP A 34 8.73 -4.93 -4.21
C ASP A 34 8.63 -5.69 -5.55
N ASN A 35 7.89 -6.80 -5.66
CA ASN A 35 7.08 -7.40 -4.61
C ASN A 35 7.23 -8.93 -4.49
N ALA A 36 8.44 -9.43 -4.75
CA ALA A 36 8.72 -10.85 -4.51
C ALA A 36 8.52 -11.24 -3.02
N SER A 37 8.68 -10.30 -2.08
CA SER A 37 8.39 -10.53 -0.65
C SER A 37 6.90 -10.83 -0.39
N GLY A 38 5.99 -10.05 -0.99
CA GLY A 38 4.55 -10.25 -0.89
C GLY A 38 4.10 -11.54 -1.59
N ALA A 39 4.67 -11.83 -2.77
CA ALA A 39 4.42 -13.08 -3.48
C ALA A 39 4.89 -14.31 -2.67
N ALA A 40 6.05 -14.22 -2.01
CA ALA A 40 6.54 -15.28 -1.12
C ALA A 40 5.61 -15.50 0.08
N LEU A 41 5.13 -14.42 0.71
CA LEU A 41 4.15 -14.50 1.79
C LEU A 41 2.82 -15.12 1.31
N LEU A 42 2.33 -14.73 0.14
CA LEU A 42 1.10 -15.28 -0.45
C LEU A 42 1.20 -16.81 -0.65
N LEU A 43 2.34 -17.30 -1.14
CA LEU A 43 2.60 -18.73 -1.32
C LEU A 43 2.68 -19.47 0.02
N GLU A 44 3.30 -18.88 1.04
CA GLU A 44 3.39 -19.48 2.37
C GLU A 44 2.01 -19.58 3.05
N LEU A 45 1.17 -18.55 2.93
CA LEU A 45 -0.21 -18.61 3.42
C LEU A 45 -1.04 -19.64 2.64
N ALA A 46 -0.82 -19.79 1.32
CA ALA A 46 -1.47 -20.83 0.53
C ALA A 46 -1.10 -22.23 1.03
N ARG A 47 0.18 -22.46 1.33
CA ARG A 47 0.68 -23.71 1.93
C ARG A 47 0.05 -23.94 3.31
N HIS A 48 -0.05 -22.91 4.14
CA HIS A 48 -0.65 -22.99 5.48
C HIS A 48 -2.13 -23.39 5.42
N TYR A 49 -2.95 -22.68 4.64
CA TYR A 49 -4.39 -22.93 4.55
C TYR A 49 -4.75 -24.21 3.81
N ALA A 50 -3.89 -24.70 2.91
CA ALA A 50 -4.05 -26.03 2.33
C ALA A 50 -4.02 -27.13 3.40
N ALA A 51 -3.20 -26.96 4.44
CA ALA A 51 -3.12 -27.88 5.58
C ALA A 51 -4.15 -27.57 6.68
N HIS A 52 -4.60 -26.32 6.79
CA HIS A 52 -5.55 -25.86 7.80
C HIS A 52 -6.72 -25.07 7.17
N PRO A 53 -7.64 -25.75 6.46
CA PRO A 53 -8.74 -25.05 5.79
C PRO A 53 -9.64 -24.33 6.81
N PRO A 54 -9.92 -23.02 6.64
CA PRO A 54 -10.74 -22.27 7.58
C PRO A 54 -12.23 -22.46 7.29
N ALA A 55 -13.10 -21.70 7.98
CA ALA A 55 -14.55 -21.77 7.77
C ALA A 55 -14.93 -21.30 6.35
N ARG A 56 -14.38 -20.16 5.92
CA ARG A 56 -14.57 -19.54 4.60
C ARG A 56 -13.58 -20.06 3.57
N SER A 57 -13.93 -19.94 2.30
CA SER A 57 -12.98 -20.20 1.22
C SER A 57 -11.92 -19.10 1.16
N VAL A 58 -10.66 -19.46 0.93
CA VAL A 58 -9.56 -18.51 0.78
C VAL A 58 -9.11 -18.48 -0.68
N VAL A 59 -9.22 -17.31 -1.29
CA VAL A 59 -8.77 -17.04 -2.66
C VAL A 59 -7.38 -16.43 -2.59
N PHE A 60 -6.46 -16.95 -3.39
CA PHE A 60 -5.09 -16.44 -3.51
C PHE A 60 -4.95 -15.89 -4.92
N ALA A 61 -4.60 -14.62 -5.05
CA ALA A 61 -4.48 -13.94 -6.33
C ALA A 61 -3.11 -13.25 -6.44
N ALA A 62 -2.32 -13.66 -7.45
CA ALA A 62 -1.09 -12.98 -7.83
C ALA A 62 -1.42 -12.08 -9.03
N PHE A 63 -1.23 -10.77 -8.91
CA PHE A 63 -1.59 -9.79 -9.94
C PHE A 63 -0.38 -9.32 -10.76
N ASP A 64 -0.67 -8.90 -11.99
CA ASP A 64 0.26 -8.30 -12.95
C ASP A 64 -0.19 -6.87 -13.26
N GLY A 65 0.73 -6.03 -13.71
CA GLY A 65 0.51 -4.63 -14.03
C GLY A 65 0.09 -3.77 -12.84
N GLU A 66 0.53 -4.09 -11.63
CA GLU A 66 0.36 -3.22 -10.46
C GLU A 66 1.09 -1.89 -10.70
N GLU A 67 2.35 -1.96 -11.10
CA GLU A 67 3.23 -0.81 -11.35
C GLU A 67 2.71 0.07 -12.49
N ALA A 68 1.94 -0.55 -13.40
CA ALA A 68 1.26 0.10 -14.51
C ALA A 68 -0.14 0.63 -14.13
N GLY A 69 -0.44 0.74 -12.84
CA GLY A 69 -1.67 1.31 -12.29
C GLY A 69 -2.73 0.29 -11.89
N ARG A 70 -2.34 -0.82 -11.26
CA ARG A 70 -3.23 -1.86 -10.70
C ARG A 70 -4.11 -2.54 -11.75
N GLN A 71 -3.56 -2.79 -12.94
CA GLN A 71 -4.33 -3.28 -14.09
C GLN A 71 -4.93 -4.67 -13.83
N GLY A 72 -4.14 -5.59 -13.28
CA GLY A 72 -4.55 -6.96 -12.97
C GLY A 72 -5.68 -7.01 -11.95
N SER A 73 -5.53 -6.34 -10.81
CA SER A 73 -6.56 -6.32 -9.76
C SER A 73 -7.83 -5.60 -10.20
N LYS A 74 -7.73 -4.50 -10.96
CA LYS A 74 -8.89 -3.83 -11.57
C LYS A 74 -9.64 -4.74 -12.53
N ALA A 75 -8.91 -5.44 -13.40
CA ALA A 75 -9.51 -6.40 -14.33
C ALA A 75 -10.18 -7.56 -13.58
N PHE A 76 -9.54 -8.09 -12.54
CA PHE A 76 -10.09 -9.14 -11.70
C PHE A 76 -11.41 -8.73 -11.06
N VAL A 77 -11.45 -7.56 -10.42
CA VAL A 77 -12.65 -7.04 -9.77
C VAL A 77 -13.77 -6.77 -10.78
N ALA A 78 -13.45 -6.22 -11.96
CA ALA A 78 -14.41 -5.96 -13.02
C ALA A 78 -15.00 -7.24 -13.63
N ALA A 79 -14.25 -8.34 -13.61
CA ALA A 79 -14.66 -9.63 -14.16
C ALA A 79 -15.45 -10.50 -13.15
N LEU A 80 -15.60 -10.07 -11.89
CA LEU A 80 -16.34 -10.84 -10.89
C LEU A 80 -17.80 -11.06 -11.32
N PRO A 81 -18.32 -12.31 -11.24
CA PRO A 81 -19.74 -12.56 -11.51
C PRO A 81 -20.64 -11.78 -10.55
N ALA A 82 -21.86 -11.47 -11.01
CA ALA A 82 -22.85 -10.78 -10.20
C ALA A 82 -23.11 -11.54 -8.88
N GLY A 83 -23.11 -10.81 -7.76
CA GLY A 83 -23.34 -11.38 -6.43
C GLY A 83 -22.11 -11.99 -5.75
N VAL A 84 -20.97 -12.14 -6.45
CA VAL A 84 -19.74 -12.70 -5.85
C VAL A 84 -19.04 -11.68 -4.96
N LYS A 85 -19.07 -10.41 -5.34
CA LYS A 85 -18.41 -9.33 -4.59
C LYS A 85 -18.95 -9.21 -3.16
N GLU A 86 -20.25 -9.40 -3.00
CA GLU A 86 -20.98 -9.35 -1.72
C GLU A 86 -20.60 -10.52 -0.80
N LYS A 87 -20.08 -11.62 -1.38
CA LYS A 87 -19.60 -12.81 -0.67
C LYS A 87 -18.11 -12.71 -0.25
N ILE A 88 -17.39 -11.67 -0.66
CA ILE A 88 -16.00 -11.45 -0.23
C ILE A 88 -16.01 -10.63 1.05
N ASN A 89 -15.60 -11.21 2.19
CA ASN A 89 -15.56 -10.53 3.49
C ASN A 89 -14.57 -9.37 3.47
N ALA A 90 -13.35 -9.63 3.01
CA ALA A 90 -12.30 -8.64 2.82
C ALA A 90 -11.24 -9.11 1.81
N ALA A 91 -10.37 -8.19 1.40
CA ALA A 91 -9.12 -8.48 0.70
C ALA A 91 -7.90 -8.05 1.54
N LEU A 92 -6.89 -8.90 1.65
CA LEU A 92 -5.60 -8.56 2.25
C LEU A 92 -4.52 -8.61 1.17
N ASN A 93 -3.89 -7.47 0.95
CA ASN A 93 -2.81 -7.29 0.00
C ASN A 93 -1.46 -7.28 0.72
N PHE A 94 -0.47 -8.00 0.19
CA PHE A 94 0.89 -8.04 0.70
C PHE A 94 1.79 -7.35 -0.32
N ASP A 95 2.35 -6.22 0.06
CA ASP A 95 3.20 -5.46 -0.84
C ASP A 95 4.33 -4.80 -0.07
N THR A 96 5.55 -5.19 -0.44
CA THR A 96 6.81 -4.72 0.15
C THR A 96 6.83 -4.98 1.65
N VAL A 97 6.95 -6.25 2.01
CA VAL A 97 6.79 -6.79 3.39
C VAL A 97 8.05 -7.48 3.93
N GLY A 98 9.13 -7.46 3.15
CA GLY A 98 10.39 -8.15 3.39
C GLY A 98 11.46 -7.33 4.10
N ARG A 99 11.25 -6.03 4.38
CA ARG A 99 12.27 -5.16 5.00
C ARG A 99 11.80 -4.45 6.27
N LEU A 100 11.09 -5.19 7.13
CA LEU A 100 10.53 -4.66 8.38
C LEU A 100 11.60 -4.16 9.37
N GLY A 101 12.70 -4.89 9.57
CA GLY A 101 13.75 -4.52 10.52
C GLY A 101 13.23 -4.31 11.95
N ALA A 102 13.55 -3.14 12.53
CA ALA A 102 13.00 -2.69 13.81
C ALA A 102 11.76 -1.78 13.66
N GLY A 103 11.25 -1.67 12.43
CA GLY A 103 10.03 -0.93 12.12
C GLY A 103 8.77 -1.66 12.58
N ARG A 104 7.63 -1.14 12.11
CA ARG A 104 6.30 -1.64 12.44
C ARG A 104 5.51 -1.91 11.17
N ILE A 105 4.58 -2.87 11.24
CA ILE A 105 3.75 -3.24 10.11
C ILE A 105 2.75 -2.12 9.84
N LEU A 106 2.75 -1.56 8.64
CA LEU A 106 1.76 -0.57 8.24
C LEU A 106 0.56 -1.29 7.64
N ALA A 107 -0.63 -0.97 8.16
CA ALA A 107 -1.90 -1.48 7.65
C ALA A 107 -2.65 -0.34 6.92
N LEU A 108 -2.34 -0.20 5.64
CA LEU A 108 -2.92 0.81 4.74
C LEU A 108 -4.32 0.39 4.30
N GLY A 109 -5.24 1.35 4.14
CA GLY A 109 -6.65 1.05 3.83
C GLY A 109 -7.50 0.79 5.08
N SER A 110 -7.00 1.10 6.27
CA SER A 110 -7.71 0.86 7.53
C SER A 110 -8.97 1.71 7.69
N GLY A 111 -9.21 2.69 6.81
CA GLY A 111 -10.46 3.44 6.72
C GLY A 111 -11.59 2.68 6.00
N SER A 112 -11.28 1.57 5.32
CA SER A 112 -12.25 0.82 4.50
C SER A 112 -13.26 -0.03 5.30
N SER A 113 -13.16 -0.04 6.63
CA SER A 113 -14.13 -0.67 7.54
C SER A 113 -13.95 -0.11 8.96
N ASP A 114 -15.04 0.07 9.70
CA ASP A 114 -14.98 0.47 11.12
C ASP A 114 -14.42 -0.65 12.02
N LYS A 115 -14.33 -1.89 11.51
CA LYS A 115 -13.84 -3.06 12.25
C LYS A 115 -12.33 -3.20 12.24
N TRP A 116 -11.62 -2.56 11.30
CA TRP A 116 -10.17 -2.72 11.18
C TRP A 116 -9.42 -2.35 12.46
N VAL A 117 -9.85 -1.31 13.16
CA VAL A 117 -9.24 -0.91 14.43
C VAL A 117 -9.29 -2.02 15.48
N HIS A 118 -10.35 -2.82 15.52
CA HIS A 118 -10.49 -3.89 16.49
C HIS A 118 -9.70 -5.14 16.07
N ILE A 119 -9.75 -5.47 14.79
CA ILE A 119 -9.05 -6.63 14.22
C ILE A 119 -7.54 -6.46 14.34
N LEU A 120 -7.02 -5.30 13.94
CA LEU A 120 -5.59 -5.00 14.02
C LEU A 120 -5.11 -4.95 15.49
N ARG A 121 -5.92 -4.42 16.41
CA ARG A 121 -5.62 -4.47 17.86
C ARG A 121 -5.54 -5.89 18.38
N GLY A 122 -6.48 -6.76 17.97
CA GLY A 122 -6.45 -8.17 18.31
C GLY A 122 -5.19 -8.86 17.80
N ALA A 123 -4.86 -8.67 16.51
CA ALA A 123 -3.69 -9.26 15.90
C ALA A 123 -2.38 -8.78 16.56
N GLY A 124 -2.25 -7.48 16.83
CA GLY A 124 -1.10 -6.94 17.54
C GLY A 124 -0.98 -7.48 18.97
N PHE A 125 -2.09 -7.67 19.67
CA PHE A 125 -2.08 -8.26 21.02
C PHE A 125 -1.68 -9.74 21.02
N VAL A 126 -2.22 -10.54 20.10
CA VAL A 126 -1.95 -11.99 20.02
C VAL A 126 -0.53 -12.27 19.58
N THR A 127 -0.04 -11.53 18.59
CA THR A 127 1.30 -11.76 18.02
C THR A 127 2.41 -11.02 18.76
N GLY A 128 2.08 -9.93 19.46
CA GLY A 128 3.05 -9.04 20.08
C GLY A 128 3.82 -8.16 19.08
N HIS A 129 3.42 -8.13 17.81
CA HIS A 129 4.09 -7.35 16.77
C HIS A 129 3.55 -5.92 16.68
N ASP A 130 4.46 -4.96 16.56
CA ASP A 130 4.12 -3.56 16.39
C ASP A 130 3.49 -3.29 15.02
N TYR A 131 2.43 -2.48 15.02
CA TYR A 131 1.73 -2.09 13.81
C TYR A 131 1.22 -0.65 13.89
N ALA A 132 0.89 -0.05 12.75
CA ALA A 132 0.17 1.22 12.67
C ALA A 132 -0.91 1.18 11.59
N PRO A 133 -2.18 1.52 11.93
CA PRO A 133 -3.23 1.70 10.94
C PRO A 133 -3.02 3.01 10.17
N ALA A 134 -3.31 3.01 8.87
CA ALA A 134 -3.26 4.18 8.01
C ALA A 134 -4.51 4.23 7.10
N ALA A 135 -5.24 5.35 7.18
CA ALA A 135 -6.63 5.44 6.70
C ALA A 135 -6.78 5.30 5.17
N ASP A 136 -5.88 5.88 4.37
CA ASP A 136 -5.72 5.60 2.93
C ASP A 136 -4.69 6.55 2.31
N LEU A 137 -3.88 6.05 1.39
CA LEU A 137 -3.01 6.82 0.47
C LEU A 137 -3.03 6.06 -0.88
N ASP A 138 -2.67 6.69 -2.01
CA ASP A 138 -2.60 6.06 -3.35
C ASP A 138 -1.76 4.77 -3.27
N SER A 139 -2.41 3.61 -3.18
CA SER A 139 -1.77 2.37 -2.70
C SER A 139 -2.31 1.16 -3.45
N SER A 140 -1.54 0.07 -3.36
CA SER A 140 -1.49 -1.13 -4.21
C SER A 140 -2.84 -1.84 -4.49
N ASP A 141 -2.81 -3.12 -4.86
CA ASP A 141 -3.99 -3.86 -5.34
C ASP A 141 -5.21 -3.82 -4.40
N GLN A 142 -5.04 -3.64 -3.08
CA GLN A 142 -6.14 -3.42 -2.14
C GLN A 142 -7.07 -2.28 -2.55
N ALA A 143 -6.54 -1.22 -3.15
CA ALA A 143 -7.36 -0.07 -3.51
C ALA A 143 -8.36 -0.42 -4.62
N SER A 144 -8.05 -1.36 -5.51
CA SER A 144 -9.01 -1.88 -6.50
C SER A 144 -10.23 -2.54 -5.84
N PHE A 145 -10.03 -3.17 -4.68
CA PHE A 145 -11.11 -3.76 -3.88
C PHE A 145 -11.91 -2.70 -3.11
N ILE A 146 -11.22 -1.74 -2.49
CA ILE A 146 -11.86 -0.63 -1.76
C ILE A 146 -12.73 0.19 -2.71
N GLU A 147 -12.21 0.55 -3.88
CA GLU A 147 -12.94 1.28 -4.94
C GLU A 147 -14.22 0.54 -5.39
N ALA A 148 -14.24 -0.79 -5.30
CA ALA A 148 -15.39 -1.62 -5.63
C ALA A 148 -16.34 -1.88 -4.43
N GLY A 149 -16.02 -1.39 -3.23
CA GLY A 149 -16.81 -1.56 -2.01
C GLY A 149 -16.53 -2.87 -1.26
N VAL A 150 -15.37 -3.49 -1.49
CA VAL A 150 -14.86 -4.60 -0.67
C VAL A 150 -13.83 -4.03 0.31
N PRO A 151 -14.05 -4.17 1.64
CA PRO A 151 -13.05 -3.76 2.63
C PRO A 151 -11.71 -4.43 2.36
N ALA A 152 -10.63 -3.67 2.42
CA ALA A 152 -9.31 -4.23 2.17
C ALA A 152 -8.20 -3.53 2.95
N LEU A 153 -7.09 -4.25 3.15
CA LEU A 153 -5.86 -3.73 3.72
C LEU A 153 -4.67 -4.06 2.82
N GLN A 154 -3.67 -3.18 2.78
CA GLN A 154 -2.31 -3.54 2.42
C GLN A 154 -1.46 -3.62 3.68
N PHE A 155 -0.68 -4.70 3.80
CA PHE A 155 0.45 -4.76 4.72
C PHE A 155 1.72 -4.32 4.00
N PHE A 156 2.45 -3.43 4.65
CA PHE A 156 3.65 -2.79 4.12
C PHE A 156 4.68 -2.61 5.23
N SER A 157 5.97 -2.91 4.99
CA SER A 157 7.04 -2.69 5.98
C SER A 157 7.50 -1.24 6.11
N GLY A 158 7.00 -0.35 5.25
CA GLY A 158 7.45 1.04 5.18
C GLY A 158 8.47 1.25 4.05
N PRO A 159 8.69 2.51 3.65
CA PRO A 159 9.61 2.82 2.57
C PRO A 159 11.07 2.61 3.01
N HIS A 160 11.94 2.34 2.05
CA HIS A 160 13.37 2.22 2.26
C HIS A 160 14.15 2.80 1.07
N GLU A 161 15.46 2.99 1.24
CA GLU A 161 16.32 3.66 0.25
C GLU A 161 16.40 2.94 -1.10
N ASP A 162 16.15 1.62 -1.12
CA ASP A 162 16.19 0.79 -2.33
C ASP A 162 14.84 0.67 -3.06
N TYR A 163 13.78 1.30 -2.57
CA TYR A 163 12.44 1.19 -3.14
C TYR A 163 12.41 1.71 -4.59
N HIS A 164 11.86 0.92 -5.53
CA HIS A 164 11.86 1.19 -6.98
C HIS A 164 13.27 1.40 -7.58
N LYS A 165 14.28 0.65 -7.11
CA LYS A 165 15.66 0.75 -7.62
C LYS A 165 16.24 -0.62 -7.97
N SER A 166 17.26 -0.62 -8.83
CA SER A 166 18.05 -1.80 -9.17
C SER A 166 18.76 -2.45 -7.96
N SER A 167 18.87 -1.70 -6.87
CA SER A 167 19.41 -2.14 -5.60
C SER A 167 18.40 -2.86 -4.70
N ASP A 168 17.15 -3.08 -5.13
CA ASP A 168 16.18 -3.93 -4.44
C ASP A 168 16.47 -5.42 -4.69
N THR A 169 17.49 -5.93 -4.00
CA THR A 169 18.06 -7.27 -4.19
C THR A 169 17.78 -8.21 -3.02
N SER A 170 17.77 -9.52 -3.30
CA SER A 170 17.35 -10.55 -2.33
C SER A 170 18.22 -10.67 -1.09
N ASP A 171 19.48 -10.25 -1.14
CA ASP A 171 20.40 -10.21 0.01
C ASP A 171 19.99 -9.20 1.08
N LYS A 172 19.09 -8.26 0.75
CA LYS A 172 18.59 -7.23 1.68
C LYS A 172 17.30 -7.60 2.40
N ILE A 173 16.73 -8.76 2.08
CA ILE A 173 15.50 -9.24 2.73
C ILE A 173 15.77 -9.58 4.19
N ASP A 174 14.99 -8.96 5.08
CA ASP A 174 14.90 -9.32 6.48
C ASP A 174 13.92 -10.48 6.64
N ALA A 175 14.44 -11.70 6.53
CA ALA A 175 13.63 -12.91 6.68
C ALA A 175 12.93 -13.01 8.05
N ARG A 176 13.52 -12.46 9.12
CA ARG A 176 12.88 -12.46 10.45
C ARG A 176 11.73 -11.45 10.49
N GLY A 177 11.93 -10.28 9.91
CA GLY A 177 10.88 -9.28 9.72
C GLY A 177 9.71 -9.82 8.91
N LEU A 178 10.00 -10.51 7.80
CA LEU A 178 8.97 -11.14 6.96
C LEU A 178 8.15 -12.19 7.73
N VAL A 179 8.78 -12.99 8.60
CA VAL A 179 8.06 -13.92 9.50
C VAL A 179 7.12 -13.18 10.44
N LYS A 180 7.53 -12.05 11.04
CA LYS A 180 6.64 -11.24 11.89
C LYS A 180 5.43 -10.73 11.11
N THR A 181 5.66 -10.22 9.90
CA THR A 181 4.56 -9.80 9.01
C THR A 181 3.66 -10.97 8.66
N ALA A 182 4.20 -12.16 8.41
CA ALA A 182 3.44 -13.37 8.11
C ALA A 182 2.55 -13.81 9.28
N GLU A 183 3.08 -13.79 10.51
CA GLU A 183 2.32 -14.13 11.71
C GLU A 183 1.18 -13.13 11.96
N PHE A 184 1.45 -11.83 11.81
CA PHE A 184 0.43 -10.79 11.95
C PHE A 184 -0.65 -10.90 10.87
N ALA A 185 -0.25 -11.05 9.61
CA ALA A 185 -1.16 -11.23 8.47
C ALA A 185 -2.03 -12.48 8.62
N ARG A 186 -1.44 -13.60 9.05
CA ARG A 186 -2.18 -14.85 9.32
C ARG A 186 -3.21 -14.65 10.42
N GLU A 187 -2.87 -13.99 11.52
CA GLU A 187 -3.81 -13.74 12.62
C GLU A 187 -5.03 -12.91 12.15
N VAL A 188 -4.79 -11.88 11.34
CA VAL A 188 -5.88 -11.09 10.70
C VAL A 188 -6.69 -11.97 9.74
N ALA A 189 -6.03 -12.79 8.92
CA ALA A 189 -6.67 -13.66 7.96
C ALA A 189 -7.50 -14.77 8.62
N ASP A 190 -7.02 -15.37 9.71
CA ASP A 190 -7.71 -16.40 10.48
C ASP A 190 -9.01 -15.86 11.08
N TYR A 191 -8.98 -14.65 11.63
CA TYR A 191 -10.20 -13.98 12.11
C TYR A 191 -11.22 -13.78 10.96
N LEU A 192 -10.77 -13.29 9.81
CA LEU A 192 -11.65 -12.97 8.68
C LEU A 192 -12.16 -14.20 7.95
N ALA A 193 -11.34 -15.24 7.82
CA ALA A 193 -11.69 -16.51 7.18
C ALA A 193 -12.40 -17.49 8.13
N GLY A 194 -12.37 -17.23 9.44
CA GLY A 194 -13.09 -18.00 10.45
C GLY A 194 -14.61 -17.75 10.44
N ASP A 195 -15.24 -17.94 11.61
CA ASP A 195 -16.70 -17.85 11.76
C ASP A 195 -17.22 -16.46 12.13
N ALA A 196 -16.34 -15.46 12.23
CA ALA A 196 -16.72 -14.08 12.54
C ALA A 196 -17.75 -13.55 11.51
N GLU A 197 -18.61 -12.63 11.90
CA GLU A 197 -19.49 -11.95 10.93
C GLU A 197 -18.69 -11.16 9.89
N PHE A 198 -19.33 -10.85 8.76
CA PHE A 198 -18.73 -9.98 7.77
C PHE A 198 -18.43 -8.61 8.39
N ILE A 199 -17.26 -8.07 8.09
CA ILE A 199 -16.90 -6.75 8.57
C ILE A 199 -17.72 -5.68 7.86
N THR A 200 -17.88 -4.54 8.53
CA THR A 200 -18.69 -3.46 8.00
C THR A 200 -18.09 -2.94 6.70
N ARG A 201 -18.95 -2.80 5.70
CA ARG A 201 -18.64 -2.04 4.48
C ARG A 201 -19.09 -0.61 4.72
N PRO A 202 -18.27 0.42 4.43
CA PRO A 202 -18.72 1.80 4.47
C PRO A 202 -19.96 1.94 3.59
N ALA A 203 -21.03 2.51 4.13
CA ALA A 203 -22.23 2.76 3.36
C ALA A 203 -21.91 3.80 2.27
N GLY A 204 -21.84 3.35 1.01
CA GLY A 204 -21.91 4.21 -0.17
C GLY A 204 -20.86 5.32 -0.25
N THR A 205 -19.66 4.98 -0.69
CA THR A 205 -18.96 5.82 -1.68
C THR A 205 -18.78 4.99 -2.94
N ALA A 206 -19.89 4.72 -3.64
CA ALA A 206 -19.78 4.57 -5.08
C ALA A 206 -19.09 5.85 -5.58
N PRO A 207 -18.05 5.76 -6.43
CA PRO A 207 -17.51 6.95 -7.06
C PRO A 207 -18.67 7.69 -7.72
N ALA A 208 -18.84 8.97 -7.41
CA ALA A 208 -19.72 9.82 -8.17
C ALA A 208 -19.24 9.79 -9.63
N GLY A 209 -19.93 9.04 -10.48
CA GLY A 209 -19.63 8.93 -11.91
C GLY A 209 -19.18 7.55 -12.38
N ALA A 210 -20.09 6.58 -12.39
CA ALA A 210 -20.03 5.49 -13.38
C ALA A 210 -20.37 6.08 -14.76
N GLY A 211 -19.38 6.75 -15.38
CA GLY A 211 -19.62 7.55 -16.58
C GLY A 211 -18.38 8.21 -17.16
N ALA A 212 -17.21 7.58 -17.07
CA ALA A 212 -16.06 7.74 -17.96
C ALA A 212 -14.96 6.82 -17.42
N ALA A 213 -14.36 6.00 -18.29
CA ALA A 213 -13.08 5.39 -17.95
C ALA A 213 -12.11 6.53 -17.59
N PRO A 214 -11.42 6.48 -16.43
CA PRO A 214 -10.31 7.41 -16.21
C PRO A 214 -9.31 7.18 -17.32
N ALA A 215 -8.90 8.26 -17.99
CA ALA A 215 -7.75 8.22 -18.88
C ALA A 215 -6.58 7.57 -18.14
N ALA A 216 -5.84 6.69 -18.82
CA ALA A 216 -4.67 6.02 -18.27
C ALA A 216 -3.82 7.04 -17.48
N ALA A 217 -3.61 6.75 -16.20
CA ALA A 217 -2.81 7.61 -15.35
C ALA A 217 -1.41 7.74 -15.99
N ALA A 218 -1.02 8.96 -16.35
CA ALA A 218 0.32 9.20 -16.86
C ALA A 218 1.34 8.79 -15.78
N PRO A 219 2.43 8.08 -16.14
CA PRO A 219 3.46 7.71 -15.17
C PRO A 219 4.02 8.96 -14.50
N ARG A 220 4.31 8.88 -13.19
CA ARG A 220 4.95 9.97 -12.44
C ARG A 220 6.31 10.26 -13.07
N ARG A 221 6.44 11.39 -13.77
CA ARG A 221 7.69 11.81 -14.43
C ARG A 221 8.63 12.57 -13.51
N ALA A 222 8.08 13.29 -12.54
CA ALA A 222 8.80 14.18 -11.64
C ALA A 222 8.87 13.65 -10.21
N SER A 223 10.00 13.85 -9.55
CA SER A 223 10.29 13.44 -8.17
C SER A 223 10.87 14.59 -7.35
N THR A 224 10.52 14.63 -6.08
CA THR A 224 11.05 15.56 -5.07
C THR A 224 12.09 14.91 -4.16
N GLY A 225 12.16 13.57 -4.14
CA GLY A 225 12.95 12.77 -3.20
C GLY A 225 12.36 12.61 -1.80
N LEU A 226 11.10 13.00 -1.61
CA LEU A 226 10.37 12.79 -0.37
C LEU A 226 10.19 11.29 -0.11
N VAL A 227 10.60 10.84 1.07
CA VAL A 227 10.23 9.54 1.62
C VAL A 227 9.18 9.78 2.71
N PRO A 228 7.90 9.54 2.44
CA PRO A 228 6.85 10.00 3.34
C PRO A 228 6.64 9.05 4.52
N ASP A 229 6.20 9.62 5.64
CA ASP A 229 5.74 8.87 6.79
C ASP A 229 4.26 8.52 6.63
N PHE A 230 4.01 7.30 6.18
CA PHE A 230 2.67 6.76 5.94
C PHE A 230 1.82 6.60 7.21
N ALA A 231 2.44 6.64 8.40
CA ALA A 231 1.76 6.53 9.69
C ALA A 231 1.47 7.90 10.33
N PHE A 232 1.78 9.01 9.65
CA PHE A 232 1.52 10.35 10.15
C PHE A 232 0.01 10.67 10.11
N PRO A 233 -0.63 10.98 11.25
CA PRO A 233 -2.08 11.22 11.32
C PRO A 233 -2.47 12.70 11.08
N GLY A 234 -1.51 13.61 10.93
CA GLY A 234 -1.76 15.05 10.81
C GLY A 234 -2.03 15.50 9.37
N GLU A 235 -2.43 16.77 9.19
CA GLU A 235 -2.56 17.37 7.86
C GLU A 235 -1.17 17.63 7.24
N GLY A 236 -1.09 17.40 5.92
CA GLY A 236 0.13 17.52 5.14
C GLY A 236 0.84 16.18 4.93
N VAL A 237 2.07 16.23 4.42
CA VAL A 237 2.90 15.04 4.21
C VAL A 237 4.18 15.19 5.02
N ARG A 238 4.28 14.42 6.11
CA ARG A 238 5.51 14.35 6.91
C ARG A 238 6.56 13.55 6.18
N ALA A 239 7.78 14.08 6.11
CA ALA A 239 8.95 13.34 5.66
C ALA A 239 9.37 12.35 6.75
N GLN A 240 9.27 11.05 6.47
CA GLN A 240 9.96 10.03 7.26
C GLN A 240 11.47 10.14 7.04
N ASP A 241 11.84 10.35 5.77
CA ASP A 241 13.21 10.58 5.34
C ASP A 241 13.23 11.48 4.10
N ILE A 242 14.42 11.95 3.73
CA ILE A 242 14.66 12.73 2.51
C ILE A 242 15.84 12.08 1.79
N THR A 243 15.62 11.67 0.54
CA THR A 243 16.67 11.02 -0.27
C THR A 243 17.88 11.97 -0.42
N PRO A 244 19.12 11.57 -0.06
CA PRO A 244 20.30 12.40 -0.24
C PRO A 244 20.51 12.85 -1.69
N GLY A 245 20.88 14.11 -1.90
CA GLY A 245 21.08 14.73 -3.22
C GLY A 245 19.79 15.05 -3.99
N SER A 246 18.63 14.77 -3.41
CA SER A 246 17.33 15.05 -4.01
C SER A 246 16.98 16.55 -4.03
N PRO A 247 15.94 16.96 -4.79
CA PRO A 247 15.46 18.34 -4.77
C PRO A 247 15.13 18.88 -3.37
N LEU A 248 14.50 18.08 -2.51
CA LEU A 248 14.17 18.51 -1.14
C LEU A 248 15.41 18.56 -0.24
N ASP A 249 16.35 17.63 -0.39
CA ASP A 249 17.63 17.65 0.34
C ASP A 249 18.44 18.91 0.01
N LYS A 250 18.54 19.24 -1.29
CA LYS A 250 19.21 20.46 -1.77
C LYS A 250 18.55 21.74 -1.25
N ALA A 251 17.25 21.69 -0.96
CA ALA A 251 16.51 22.78 -0.33
C ALA A 251 16.62 22.79 1.21
N GLY A 252 17.29 21.80 1.80
CA GLY A 252 17.56 21.72 3.23
C GLY A 252 16.42 21.17 4.08
N LEU A 253 15.41 20.53 3.47
CA LEU A 253 14.37 19.84 4.21
C LEU A 253 14.95 18.62 4.93
N LYS A 254 14.38 18.32 6.09
CA LYS A 254 14.87 17.28 6.99
C LYS A 254 13.79 16.25 7.30
N PRO A 255 14.20 15.04 7.72
CA PRO A 255 13.28 14.10 8.35
C PRO A 255 12.48 14.78 9.47
N GLY A 256 11.16 14.59 9.46
CA GLY A 256 10.21 15.23 10.38
C GLY A 256 9.52 16.49 9.86
N ASP A 257 10.04 17.14 8.81
CA ASP A 257 9.36 18.29 8.19
C ASP A 257 8.03 17.85 7.54
N VAL A 258 7.02 18.73 7.54
CA VAL A 258 5.68 18.44 7.01
C VAL A 258 5.36 19.35 5.84
N ILE A 259 5.26 18.81 4.63
CA ILE A 259 4.88 19.57 3.44
C ILE A 259 3.37 19.86 3.50
N ILE A 260 3.01 21.13 3.40
CA ILE A 260 1.63 21.61 3.50
C ILE A 260 1.13 22.31 2.23
N GLN A 261 2.02 22.74 1.31
CA GLN A 261 1.62 23.27 0.01
C GLN A 261 2.65 22.99 -1.10
N LEU A 262 2.17 22.89 -2.33
CA LEU A 262 2.97 22.92 -3.57
C LEU A 262 2.42 24.01 -4.49
N GLU A 263 3.23 24.97 -4.92
CA GLU A 263 2.79 26.12 -5.76
C GLU A 263 1.54 26.84 -5.20
N GLY A 264 1.50 27.02 -3.87
CA GLY A 264 0.37 27.63 -3.16
C GLY A 264 -0.92 26.78 -3.13
N LYS A 265 -0.90 25.56 -3.68
CA LYS A 265 -2.00 24.60 -3.56
C LYS A 265 -1.86 23.82 -2.25
N PRO A 266 -2.91 23.77 -1.41
CA PRO A 266 -2.89 22.99 -0.18
C PRO A 266 -2.64 21.52 -0.43
N VAL A 267 -1.67 20.97 0.28
CA VAL A 267 -1.39 19.54 0.41
C VAL A 267 -1.92 19.10 1.76
N LYS A 268 -2.98 18.28 1.74
CA LYS A 268 -3.62 17.77 2.97
C LYS A 268 -3.13 16.38 3.35
N ASP A 269 -2.64 15.62 2.37
CA ASP A 269 -2.29 14.22 2.47
C ASP A 269 -1.40 13.82 1.26
N LEU A 270 -0.90 12.57 1.22
CA LEU A 270 -0.08 12.11 0.09
C LEU A 270 -0.84 12.04 -1.24
N ARG A 271 -2.17 11.92 -1.20
CA ARG A 271 -3.00 11.88 -2.42
C ARG A 271 -2.97 13.24 -3.10
N SER A 272 -3.32 14.30 -2.37
CA SER A 272 -3.25 15.68 -2.84
C SER A 272 -1.83 16.08 -3.24
N TYR A 273 -0.82 15.64 -2.48
CA TYR A 273 0.59 15.80 -2.87
C TYR A 273 0.89 15.17 -4.23
N SER A 274 0.49 13.91 -4.42
CA SER A 274 0.74 13.16 -5.66
C SER A 274 -0.01 13.74 -6.85
N GLU A 275 -1.29 14.09 -6.68
CA GLU A 275 -2.11 14.69 -7.73
C GLU A 275 -1.60 16.05 -8.16
N GLU A 276 -1.08 16.85 -7.22
CA GLU A 276 -0.45 18.13 -7.56
C GLU A 276 0.89 17.90 -8.27
N LEU A 277 1.73 16.99 -7.75
CA LEU A 277 3.05 16.71 -8.31
C LEU A 277 2.99 16.19 -9.75
N LYS A 278 1.98 15.38 -10.10
CA LYS A 278 1.75 14.84 -11.46
C LYS A 278 1.58 15.93 -12.53
N LYS A 279 1.24 17.15 -12.15
CA LYS A 279 1.04 18.28 -13.09
C LYS A 279 2.36 18.91 -13.54
N PHE A 280 3.46 18.60 -12.88
CA PHE A 280 4.77 19.20 -13.14
C PHE A 280 5.70 18.24 -13.88
N SER A 281 6.67 18.81 -14.59
CA SER A 281 7.68 18.06 -15.35
C SER A 281 9.06 18.11 -14.67
N PRO A 282 9.94 17.12 -14.90
CA PRO A 282 11.36 17.21 -14.50
C PRO A 282 12.02 18.50 -15.00
N GLY A 283 12.90 19.07 -14.18
CA GLY A 283 13.57 20.36 -14.42
C GLY A 283 12.68 21.59 -14.15
N GLN A 284 11.39 21.41 -13.88
CA GLN A 284 10.53 22.52 -13.48
C GLN A 284 10.86 22.95 -12.05
N ARG A 285 10.95 24.27 -11.84
CA ARG A 285 11.07 24.84 -10.50
C ARG A 285 9.71 25.07 -9.90
N ILE A 286 9.51 24.57 -8.69
CA ILE A 286 8.27 24.74 -7.92
C ILE A 286 8.59 25.18 -6.48
N SER A 287 7.67 25.92 -5.88
CA SER A 287 7.64 26.31 -4.49
C SER A 287 6.98 25.23 -3.64
N VAL A 288 7.60 24.95 -2.49
CA VAL A 288 7.14 24.00 -1.50
C VAL A 288 7.06 24.73 -0.17
N THR A 289 5.87 24.77 0.42
CA THR A 289 5.65 25.28 1.77
C THR A 289 5.59 24.10 2.73
N TYR A 290 6.35 24.16 3.82
CA TYR A 290 6.47 23.09 4.79
C TYR A 290 6.59 23.63 6.21
N LEU A 291 6.25 22.80 7.19
CA LEU A 291 6.46 23.05 8.61
C LEU A 291 7.76 22.38 9.04
N SER A 292 8.70 23.15 9.59
CA SER A 292 9.92 22.64 10.22
C SER A 292 9.94 22.98 11.71
N GLY A 293 9.91 21.96 12.56
CA GLY A 293 9.74 22.17 14.01
C GLY A 293 8.46 22.93 14.41
N GLY A 294 7.44 22.92 13.53
CA GLY A 294 6.18 23.64 13.71
C GLY A 294 6.16 25.08 13.18
N ALA A 295 7.29 25.61 12.69
CA ALA A 295 7.33 26.91 12.02
C ALA A 295 7.18 26.74 10.50
N GLU A 296 6.39 27.62 9.87
CA GLU A 296 6.22 27.62 8.42
C GLU A 296 7.45 28.16 7.71
N ALA A 297 7.91 27.43 6.69
CA ALA A 297 9.00 27.78 5.81
C ALA A 297 8.63 27.47 4.36
N ALA A 298 9.31 28.10 3.42
CA ALA A 298 9.13 27.87 1.99
C ALA A 298 10.48 27.69 1.30
N ALA A 299 10.54 26.78 0.34
CA ALA A 299 11.71 26.56 -0.50
C ALA A 299 11.29 26.42 -1.97
N VAL A 300 12.19 26.81 -2.88
CA VAL A 300 12.03 26.55 -4.31
C VAL A 300 12.93 25.38 -4.68
N ILE A 301 12.32 24.30 -5.18
CA ILE A 301 13.02 23.10 -5.63
C ILE A 301 12.95 22.97 -7.13
N GLU A 302 13.97 22.36 -7.73
CA GLU A 302 13.96 21.94 -9.13
C GLU A 302 13.68 20.44 -9.18
N LEU A 303 12.56 20.03 -9.79
CA LEU A 303 12.11 18.65 -9.78
C LEU A 303 13.09 17.73 -10.53
N ALA A 304 13.37 16.57 -9.95
CA ALA A 304 14.16 15.54 -10.61
C ALA A 304 13.29 14.66 -11.53
N GLY A 305 13.91 14.03 -12.54
CA GLY A 305 13.29 12.92 -13.25
C GLY A 305 13.14 11.71 -12.34
N ARG A 306 12.11 10.90 -12.58
CA ARG A 306 11.95 9.59 -11.97
C ARG A 306 12.35 8.51 -12.96
#